data_AF-A0A9Q0TBT6-F1
#
_entry.id   AF-A0A9Q0TBT6-F1
#
_cell.length_a   1.000
_cell.length_b   1.000
_cell.length_c   1.000
_cell.angle_alpha   90.00
_cell.angle_beta   90.00
_cell.angle_gamma   90.00
#
_symmetry.space_group_name_H-M   'P 1'
#
loop_
_entity.id
_entity.type
_entity.pdbx_description
1 polymer ?
#
loop_
_entity_poly.entity_id
_entity_poly.type
_entity_poly.pdbx_seq_one_letter_code
_entity_poly.pdbx_strand_id
1 'polypeptide(L)' 'MSPFSLVLLYLPSLAVLVDGKSLSYDWTVSFSHRAPLALPKQVIVINDQFPGPLLNATTND' A
#
# COMPACT_ATOMS: atom_id res chain seq x y z
N MET A 1 46.94 9.09 -1.93
CA MET A 1 45.51 9.16 -2.29
C MET A 1 44.93 10.38 -1.58
N SER A 2 44.26 11.29 -2.29
CA SER A 2 43.74 12.51 -1.65
C SER A 2 42.53 12.19 -0.77
N PRO A 3 42.28 12.95 0.31
CA PRO A 3 41.12 12.74 1.19
C PRO A 3 39.79 12.87 0.42
N PHE A 4 39.76 13.69 -0.65
CA PHE A 4 38.62 13.81 -1.55
C PHE A 4 38.29 12.49 -2.27
N SER A 5 39.29 11.73 -2.71
CA SER A 5 39.08 10.41 -3.31
C SER A 5 38.54 9.38 -2.32
N LEU A 6 38.91 9.48 -1.04
CA LEU A 6 38.41 8.55 -0.01
C LEU A 6 36.92 8.79 0.28
N VAL A 7 36.51 10.06 0.37
CA VAL A 7 35.10 10.43 0.57
C VAL A 7 34.24 9.91 -0.57
N LEU A 8 34.64 10.14 -1.82
CA LEU A 8 33.89 9.69 -3.00
C LEU A 8 33.70 8.16 -3.04
N LEU A 9 34.68 7.40 -2.56
CA LEU A 9 34.65 5.92 -2.55
C LEU A 9 33.74 5.35 -1.44
N TYR A 10 33.60 6.05 -0.31
CA TYR A 10 32.76 5.62 0.82
C TYR A 10 31.29 6.08 0.73
N LEU A 11 30.98 7.11 -0.05
CA LEU A 11 29.61 7.60 -0.26
C LEU A 11 28.57 6.51 -0.62
N PRO A 12 28.81 5.56 -1.55
CA PRO A 12 27.82 4.54 -1.89
C PRO A 12 27.63 3.48 -0.79
N SER A 13 28.58 3.34 0.14
CA SER A 13 28.48 2.35 1.24
C SER A 13 27.43 2.70 2.30
N LEU A 14 26.95 3.95 2.30
CA LEU A 14 25.87 4.43 3.17
C LEU A 14 24.48 4.26 2.53
N ALA A 15 24.40 3.92 1.24
CA ALA A 15 23.12 3.75 0.56
C ALA A 15 22.53 2.37 0.89
N VAL A 16 21.38 2.37 1.57
CA VAL A 16 20.57 1.16 1.75
C VAL A 16 19.60 1.07 0.58
N LEU A 17 19.73 0.03 -0.24
CA LEU A 17 18.75 -0.27 -1.27
C LEU A 17 17.57 -0.99 -0.60
N VAL A 18 16.43 -0.32 -0.50
CA VAL A 18 15.18 -0.95 -0.09
C VAL A 18 14.56 -1.53 -1.36
N ASP A 19 14.65 -2.84 -1.53
CA ASP A 19 13.96 -3.57 -2.59
C ASP A 19 12.61 -4.05 -2.05
N GLY A 20 11.58 -3.29 -2.35
CA GLY A 20 10.20 -3.60 -1.99
C GLY A 20 9.29 -2.97 -3.03
N LYS A 21 8.39 -3.77 -3.61
CA LYS A 21 7.32 -3.23 -4.43
C LYS A 21 6.46 -2.33 -3.53
N SER A 22 5.88 -1.28 -4.07
CA SER A 22 4.90 -0.48 -3.35
C SER A 22 3.58 -0.55 -4.09
N LEU A 23 2.55 -1.04 -3.41
CA LEU A 23 1.19 -1.10 -3.94
C LEU A 23 0.36 0.04 -3.35
N SER A 24 -0.18 0.90 -4.21
CA SER A 24 -1.09 1.98 -3.83
C SER A 24 -2.49 1.71 -4.38
N TYR A 25 -3.51 1.97 -3.58
CA TYR A 25 -4.91 1.75 -3.93
C TYR A 25 -5.74 2.99 -3.58
N ASP A 26 -6.55 3.46 -4.52
CA ASP A 26 -7.52 4.52 -4.29
C ASP A 26 -8.86 3.94 -3.85
N TRP A 27 -9.35 4.39 -2.70
CA TRP A 27 -10.60 3.92 -2.11
C TRP A 27 -11.62 5.05 -2.05
N THR A 28 -12.77 4.82 -2.70
CA THR A 28 -13.96 5.64 -2.48
C THR A 28 -14.79 5.00 -1.37
N VAL A 29 -14.94 5.72 -0.26
CA VAL A 29 -15.74 5.27 0.90
C VAL A 29 -17.13 5.89 0.81
N SER A 30 -18.18 5.06 0.82
CA SER A 30 -19.57 5.52 0.71
C SER A 30 -20.51 4.70 1.60
N PHE A 31 -21.73 5.19 1.78
CA PHE A 31 -22.81 4.43 2.40
C PHE A 31 -23.64 3.73 1.34
N SER A 32 -24.03 2.47 1.61
CA SER A 32 -24.92 1.70 0.75
C SER A 32 -25.90 0.85 1.55
N HIS A 33 -27.06 0.52 0.99
CA HIS A 33 -27.97 -0.46 1.60
C HIS A 33 -27.59 -1.87 1.12
N ARG A 34 -27.33 -2.78 2.06
CA ARG A 34 -27.01 -4.20 1.82
C ARG A 34 -27.81 -5.07 2.81
N ALA A 35 -28.05 -6.33 2.47
CA ALA A 35 -28.82 -7.26 3.32
C ALA A 35 -27.97 -8.45 3.84
N PRO A 36 -26.86 -8.22 4.57
CA PRO A 36 -25.98 -9.30 5.05
C PRO A 36 -26.65 -10.23 6.09
N LEU A 37 -27.72 -9.76 6.74
CA LEU A 37 -28.50 -10.52 7.72
C LEU A 37 -29.97 -10.63 7.28
N ALA A 38 -30.20 -10.87 5.98
CA ALA A 38 -31.52 -10.98 5.34
C ALA A 38 -32.41 -9.72 5.33
N LEU A 39 -32.07 -8.68 6.09
CA LEU A 39 -32.74 -7.37 6.07
C LEU A 39 -31.80 -6.27 5.56
N PRO A 40 -32.28 -5.34 4.70
CA PRO A 40 -31.51 -4.18 4.28
C PRO A 40 -31.08 -3.33 5.47
N LYS A 41 -29.78 -3.02 5.54
CA LYS A 41 -29.17 -2.11 6.51
C LYS A 41 -28.21 -1.19 5.76
N GLN A 42 -28.08 0.04 6.24
CA GLN A 42 -27.03 0.94 5.77
C GLN A 42 -25.69 0.41 6.27
N VAL A 43 -24.75 0.25 5.35
CA VAL A 43 -23.38 -0.21 5.61
C VAL A 43 -22.38 0.71 4.92
N ILE A 44 -21.13 0.67 5.39
CA ILE A 44 -20.01 1.33 4.72
C ILE A 44 -19.44 0.37 3.67
N VAL A 45 -19.19 0.89 2.48
CA VAL A 45 -18.60 0.14 1.36
C VAL A 45 -17.37 0.87 0.84
N ILE A 46 -16.45 0.10 0.25
CA ILE A 46 -15.27 0.62 -0.46
C ILE A 46 -15.50 0.31 -1.94
N ASN A 47 -15.40 1.33 -2.79
CA ASN A 47 -15.60 1.22 -4.24
C ASN A 47 -16.96 0.53 -4.58
N ASP A 48 -18.01 0.89 -3.83
CA ASP A 48 -19.38 0.35 -3.90
C ASP A 48 -19.51 -1.18 -3.69
N GLN A 49 -18.46 -1.85 -3.21
CA GLN A 49 -18.42 -3.30 -3.00
C GLN A 49 -18.68 -3.70 -1.55
N PHE A 50 -19.43 -4.79 -1.38
CA PHE A 50 -19.65 -5.43 -0.09
C PHE A 50 -19.70 -6.97 -0.24
N PRO A 51 -18.77 -7.75 0.37
CA PRO A 51 -17.56 -7.30 1.08
C PRO A 51 -16.67 -6.40 0.20
N GLY A 52 -15.75 -5.65 0.81
CA GLY A 52 -14.87 -4.74 0.08
C GLY A 52 -13.99 -5.45 -0.98
N PRO A 53 -13.29 -4.68 -1.83
CA PRO A 53 -12.47 -5.24 -2.90
C PRO A 53 -11.32 -6.11 -2.35
N LEU A 54 -10.95 -7.13 -3.11
CA LEU A 54 -9.80 -7.98 -2.78
C LEU A 54 -8.49 -7.20 -2.98
N LEU A 55 -7.61 -7.23 -1.97
CA LEU A 55 -6.26 -6.71 -2.08
C LEU A 55 -5.32 -7.82 -2.53
N ASN A 56 -4.80 -7.70 -3.75
CA ASN A 56 -3.81 -8.63 -4.30
C ASN A 56 -2.40 -8.17 -3.89
N ALA A 57 -2.03 -8.47 -2.65
CA ALA A 57 -0.72 -8.21 -2.09
C ALA A 57 -0.20 -9.47 -1.38
N THR A 58 1.11 -9.62 -1.36
CA THR A 58 1.82 -10.67 -0.63
C THR A 58 2.69 -10.06 0.46
N THR A 59 3.22 -10.89 1.36
CA THR A 59 4.09 -10.41 2.43
C THR A 59 5.34 -9.73 1.85
N ASN A 60 5.56 -8.46 2.20
CA ASN A 60 6.63 -7.58 1.72
C ASN A 60 6.44 -6.97 0.31
N ASP A 61 5.23 -6.99 -0.24
CA ASP A 61 4.79 -6.02 -1.27
C ASP A 61 4.46 -4.63 -0.67
#